data_AF-A0A5C7QJ87-F1
#
_entry.id   AF-A0A5C7QJ87-F1
#
_cell.length_a   1.000
_cell.length_b   1.000
_cell.length_c   1.000
_cell.angle_alpha   90.00
_cell.angle_beta   90.00
_cell.angle_gamma   90.00
#
_symmetry.space_group_name_H-M   'P 1'
#
loop_
_entity.id
_entity.type
_entity.pdbx_description
1 polymer ?
#
loop_
_entity_poly.entity_id
_entity_poly.type
_entity_poly.pdbx_seq_one_letter_code
_entity_poly.pdbx_strand_id
1 'polypeptide(L)' 'MPTIRVELFEGRTVEQKRALAQALTDATVRTLGGSPEAVEVLFFDIARHDWATGGVLWSDKAPKPSAG' A
#
# COMPACT_ATOMS: atom_id res chain seq x y z
N MET A 1 -9.10 13.80 10.94
CA MET A 1 -9.50 12.44 10.57
C MET A 1 -8.97 12.17 9.16
N PRO A 2 -7.67 11.86 9.01
CA PRO A 2 -7.08 11.54 7.72
C PRO A 2 -7.39 10.10 7.30
N THR A 3 -7.70 9.91 6.02
CA THR A 3 -7.88 8.60 5.39
C THR A 3 -6.76 8.39 4.36
N ILE A 4 -6.09 7.24 4.43
CA ILE A 4 -4.98 6.86 3.56
C ILE A 4 -5.41 5.67 2.70
N ARG A 5 -5.41 5.86 1.38
CA ARG A 5 -5.63 4.80 0.41
C ARG A 5 -4.29 4.27 -0.08
N VAL A 6 -4.06 2.98 0.07
CA VAL A 6 -2.87 2.28 -0.42
C VAL A 6 -3.28 1.37 -1.56
N GLU A 7 -2.88 1.73 -2.78
CA GLU A 7 -2.96 0.85 -3.95
C GLU A 7 -1.62 0.16 -4.14
N LEU A 8 -1.65 -1.17 -4.19
CA LEU A 8 -0.46 -2.00 -4.30
C LEU A 8 -0.77 -3.28 -5.08
N PHE A 9 0.25 -3.91 -5.63
CA PHE A 9 0.04 -5.23 -6.24
C PHE A 9 -0.41 -6.26 -5.20
N GLU A 10 -1.31 -7.14 -5.63
CA GLU A 10 -1.73 -8.30 -4.85
C GLU A 10 -0.56 -9.21 -4.44
N GLY A 11 -0.80 -10.07 -3.44
CA GLY A 11 0.18 -11.03 -2.94
C GLY A 11 0.94 -10.60 -1.68
N ARG A 12 0.60 -9.46 -1.06
CA ARG A 12 1.10 -9.11 0.28
C ARG A 12 0.42 -9.94 1.35
N THR A 13 1.19 -10.40 2.33
CA THR A 13 0.65 -11.12 3.47
C THR A 13 -0.11 -10.17 4.40
N VAL A 14 -0.95 -10.74 5.26
CA VAL A 14 -1.66 -9.97 6.29
C VAL A 14 -0.67 -9.29 7.24
N GLU A 15 0.46 -9.95 7.54
CA GLU A 15 1.54 -9.42 8.39
C GLU A 15 2.19 -8.18 7.79
N GLN A 16 2.43 -8.19 6.48
CA GLN A 16 2.98 -7.03 5.77
C GLN A 16 1.99 -5.86 5.78
N LYS A 17 0.70 -6.11 5.52
CA LYS A 17 -0.34 -5.07 5.57
C LYS A 17 -0.50 -4.51 6.99
N ARG A 18 -0.44 -5.37 8.02
CA ARG A 18 -0.47 -4.97 9.44
C ARG A 18 0.70 -4.05 9.79
N ALA A 19 1.92 -4.43 9.40
CA ALA A 19 3.10 -3.61 9.64
C ALA A 19 3.01 -2.25 8.92
N LEU A 20 2.53 -2.24 7.67
CA LEU A 20 2.36 -1.00 6.90
C LEU A 20 1.27 -0.09 7.50
N ALA A 21 0.14 -0.66 7.94
CA ALA A 21 -0.91 0.12 8.60
C ALA A 21 -0.38 0.83 9.85
N GLN A 22 0.36 0.11 10.70
CA GLN A 22 0.99 0.70 11.90
C GLN A 22 1.94 1.84 11.53
N ALA A 23 2.84 1.60 10.56
CA ALA A 23 3.83 2.60 10.16
C ALA A 23 3.19 3.88 9.59
N LEU A 24 2.13 3.75 8.79
CA LEU A 24 1.40 4.89 8.22
C LEU A 24 0.65 5.68 9.29
N THR A 25 0.00 4.99 10.24
CA THR A 25 -0.66 5.63 11.38
C THR A 25 0.33 6.39 12.25
N ASP A 26 1.47 5.77 12.61
CA ASP A 26 2.50 6.41 13.43
C ASP A 26 3.10 7.63 12.75
N ALA A 27 3.37 7.55 11.45
CA ALA A 27 3.87 8.67 10.66
C ALA A 27 2.86 9.82 10.62
N THR A 28 1.58 9.50 10.47
CA THR A 28 0.48 10.47 10.40
C THR A 28 0.33 11.20 11.72
N VAL A 29 0.22 10.48 12.84
CA VAL A 29 0.10 11.07 14.17
C VAL A 29 1.33 11.91 14.53
N ARG A 30 2.54 11.42 14.22
CA ARG A 30 3.77 12.20 14.46
C ARG A 30 3.83 13.51 13.68
N THR A 31 3.27 13.56 12.47
CA THR A 31 3.42 14.70 11.57
C THR A 31 2.27 15.69 11.69
N LEU A 32 1.05 15.18 11.81
CA LEU A 32 -0.18 15.99 11.81
C LEU A 32 -0.83 16.12 13.19
N GLY A 33 -0.33 15.38 14.19
CA GLY A 33 -0.97 15.25 15.50
C GLY A 33 -2.23 14.40 15.46
N GLY A 34 -3.07 14.53 16.50
CA GLY A 34 -4.31 13.76 16.64
C GLY A 34 -4.11 12.38 17.28
N SER A 35 -5.16 11.57 17.31
CA SER A 35 -5.12 10.22 17.87
C SER A 35 -4.99 9.16 16.77
N PRO A 36 -4.33 8.01 17.06
CA PRO A 36 -4.25 6.89 16.13
C PRO A 36 -5.61 6.38 15.64
N GLU A 37 -6.63 6.43 16.49
CA GLU A 37 -7.99 5.97 16.18
C GLU A 37 -8.69 6.84 15.12
N ALA A 38 -8.20 8.06 14.89
CA ALA A 38 -8.71 8.97 13.86
C ALA A 38 -8.05 8.78 12.48
N VAL A 39 -7.08 7.85 12.36
CA VAL A 39 -6.37 7.55 11.12
C VAL A 39 -6.89 6.25 10.52
N GLU A 40 -7.38 6.33 9.29
CA GLU A 40 -7.91 5.18 8.56
C GLU A 40 -6.96 4.78 7.42
N VAL A 41 -6.67 3.48 7.30
CA VAL A 41 -5.83 2.94 6.21
C VAL A 41 -6.61 1.88 5.46
N LEU A 42 -6.82 2.08 4.16
CA LEU A 42 -7.51 1.15 3.27
C LEU A 42 -6.53 0.58 2.24
N PHE A 43 -6.47 -0.74 2.14
CA PHE A 43 -5.66 -1.45 1.16
C PHE A 43 -6.51 -1.88 -0.04
N PHE A 44 -5.99 -1.62 -1.23
CA PHE A 44 -6.58 -2.05 -2.51
C PHE A 44 -5.53 -2.86 -3.27
N ASP A 45 -5.70 -4.18 -3.23
CA ASP A 45 -4.86 -5.11 -3.99
C ASP A 45 -5.26 -5.06 -5.46
N ILE A 46 -4.31 -4.72 -6.31
CA ILE A 46 -4.51 -4.62 -7.75
C ILE A 46 -3.77 -5.76 -8.43
N ALA A 47 -4.46 -6.58 -9.21
CA ALA A 47 -3.81 -7.60 -10.02
C ALA A 47 -2.90 -6.94 -11.06
N ARG A 48 -1.81 -7.61 -11.45
CA ARG A 48 -0.84 -7.01 -12.38
C ARG A 48 -1.42 -6.68 -13.76
N HIS A 49 -2.48 -7.37 -14.18
CA HIS A 49 -3.18 -7.09 -15.44
C HIS A 49 -4.16 -5.92 -15.33
N ASP A 50 -4.46 -5.43 -14.12
CA ASP A 50 -5.34 -4.28 -13.89
C ASP A 50 -4.56 -2.95 -13.72
N TRP A 51 -3.23 -2.99 -13.75
CA TRP A 51 -2.37 -1.80 -13.63
C TRP A 51 -1.51 -1.63 -14.88
N ALA A 52 -1.55 -0.43 -15.50
CA ALA A 52 -0.64 -0.03 -16.58
C ALA A 52 0.29 1.13 -16.19
N THR A 53 1.48 1.20 -16.78
CA THR A 53 2.33 2.39 -16.70
C THR A 53 3.02 2.62 -18.03
N GLY A 54 2.87 3.82 -18.59
CA GLY A 54 3.37 4.14 -19.93
C GLY A 54 2.67 3.34 -21.03
N GLY A 55 1.38 3.00 -20.85
CA GLY A 55 0.60 2.22 -21.82
C GLY A 55 0.88 0.71 -21.81
N VAL A 56 1.73 0.21 -20.90
CA VAL A 56 2.07 -1.22 -20.81
C VAL A 56 1.54 -1.80 -19.50
N LEU A 57 0.81 -2.92 -19.58
CA LEU A 57 0.32 -3.64 -18.41
C LEU A 57 1.49 -4.21 -17.60
N TRP A 58 1.35 -4.23 -16.28
CA TRP A 58 2.36 -4.82 -15.42
C TRP A 58 2.41 -6.36 -15.52
N SER A 59 1.35 -7.00 -16.02
CA SER A 59 1.36 -8.43 -16.39
C SER A 59 2.35 -8.73 -17.53
N ASP A 60 2.57 -7.79 -18.44
CA ASP A 60 3.44 -7.99 -19.61
C ASP A 60 4.92 -7.76 -19.28
N LYS A 61 5.18 -7.13 -18.12
CA LYS A 61 6.54 -6.92 -17.61
C LYS A 61 6.97 -8.17 -16.85
N ALA A 62 8.05 -8.80 -17.31
CA ALA A 62 8.69 -9.89 -16.57
C ALA A 62 8.95 -9.45 -15.10
N PRO A 63 8.65 -10.31 -14.10
CA PRO A 63 8.93 -9.97 -12.72
C PRO A 63 10.44 -9.72 -12.58
N LYS A 64 10.81 -8.52 -12.10
CA LYS A 64 12.20 -8.31 -11.66
C LYS A 64 12.43 -9.24 -10.47
N PRO A 65 13.57 -9.96 -10.40
CA PRO A 65 13.93 -10.70 -9.20
C PRO A 65 13.85 -9.75 -8.01
N SER A 66 13.15 -10.15 -6.95
CA SER A 66 13.10 -9.37 -5.71
C SER A 66 14.54 -9.18 -5.21
N ALA A 67 14.96 -7.92 -5.06
CA ALA A 67 16.13 -7.63 -4.23
C ALA A 67 15.77 -8.13 -2.82
N GLY A 68 16.57 -9.07 -2.32
CA GLY A 68 16.39 -9.70 -1.01
C GLY A 68 16.49 -8.72 0.15
#